data_AF-A0A356L3H5-F1
#
_entry.id   AF-A0A356L3H5-F1
#
_cell.length_a   1.000
_cell.length_b   1.000
_cell.length_c   1.000
_cell.angle_alpha   90.00
_cell.angle_beta   90.00
_cell.angle_gamma   90.00
#
_symmetry.space_group_name_H-M   'P 1'
#
loop_
_entity.id
_entity.type
_entity.pdbx_description
1 polymer ?
#
loop_
_entity_poly.entity_id
_entity_poly.type
_entity_poly.pdbx_seq_one_letter_code
_entity_poly.pdbx_strand_id
1 'polypeptide(L)'
;MALKYHEQVDRDNTLKLRTLLSKLPKFCTLYFRAIEPRTSSRTRIAYARDLKIFFQFLIDEKSDFKGYTMQDFQVSDLDRLKVTDLEDYLEYVKYRTDVSTDKNGNKITKEVVNSRPSIKRKVASIRTFYKYFYRDQLIETNPADLLEMP
;
A
#
# COMPACT_ATOMS: atom_id res chain seq x y z
N MET A 1 33.33 6.36 -13.58
CA MET A 1 32.32 7.32 -13.10
C MET A 1 30.90 6.74 -12.93
N ALA A 2 30.70 5.41 -12.94
CA ALA A 2 29.36 4.82 -12.77
C ALA A 2 28.87 4.74 -11.30
N LEU A 3 29.77 4.50 -10.34
CA LEU A 3 29.45 4.35 -8.92
C LEU A 3 28.68 5.56 -8.34
N LYS A 4 29.08 6.78 -8.72
CA LYS A 4 28.48 8.03 -8.23
C LYS A 4 27.01 8.21 -8.65
N TYR A 5 26.63 7.70 -9.83
CA TYR A 5 25.24 7.75 -10.31
C TYR A 5 24.35 6.77 -9.53
N HIS A 6 24.82 5.54 -9.30
CA HIS A 6 24.08 4.54 -8.54
C HIS A 6 23.86 4.97 -7.08
N GLU A 7 24.89 5.52 -6.43
CA GLU A 7 24.79 6.06 -5.07
C GLU A 7 23.77 7.20 -4.94
N GLN A 8 23.69 8.07 -5.95
CA GLN A 8 22.71 9.15 -5.98
C GLN A 8 21.28 8.62 -6.13
N VAL A 9 21.07 7.67 -7.05
CA VAL A 9 19.78 7.02 -7.26
C VAL A 9 19.30 6.29 -5.99
N ASP A 10 20.20 5.59 -5.29
CA ASP A 10 19.86 4.89 -4.05
C ASP A 10 19.53 5.84 -2.91
N ARG A 11 20.25 6.96 -2.80
CA ARG A 11 19.91 8.04 -1.86
C ARG A 11 18.53 8.60 -2.14
N ASP A 12 18.24 8.95 -3.39
CA ASP A 12 16.96 9.55 -3.79
C ASP A 12 15.79 8.58 -3.55
N ASN A 13 15.98 7.31 -3.87
CA ASN A 13 14.99 6.27 -3.61
C ASN A 13 14.76 6.05 -2.11
N THR A 14 15.81 6.10 -1.30
CA THR A 14 15.72 5.98 0.16
C THR A 14 14.91 7.13 0.76
N LEU A 15 15.22 8.37 0.36
CA LEU A 15 14.48 9.56 0.81
C LEU A 15 13.01 9.48 0.40
N LYS A 16 12.75 9.10 -0.85
CA LYS A 16 11.39 8.92 -1.37
C LYS A 16 10.60 7.86 -0.62
N LEU A 17 11.23 6.73 -0.31
CA LEU A 17 10.60 5.67 0.48
C LEU A 17 10.26 6.16 1.89
N ARG A 18 11.17 6.90 2.56
CA ARG A 18 10.90 7.49 3.88
C ARG A 18 9.69 8.42 3.87
N THR A 19 9.59 9.30 2.87
CA THR A 19 8.43 10.21 2.72
C THR A 19 7.12 9.47 2.44
N LEU A 20 7.17 8.32 1.77
CA LEU A 20 5.98 7.49 1.57
C LEU A 20 5.58 6.76 2.87
N LEU A 21 6.56 6.21 3.60
CA LEU A 21 6.33 5.50 4.85
C LEU A 21 5.76 6.41 5.94
N SER A 22 6.14 7.68 5.98
CA SER A 22 5.57 8.64 6.95
C SER A 22 4.09 8.96 6.71
N LYS A 23 3.55 8.58 5.54
CA LYS A 23 2.14 8.75 5.18
C LYS A 23 1.33 7.45 5.29
N LEU A 24 1.95 6.37 5.77
CA LEU A 24 1.32 5.07 5.99
C LEU A 24 1.09 4.82 7.48
N PRO A 25 0.26 3.83 7.84
CA PRO A 25 0.18 3.34 9.21
C PRO A 25 1.56 2.96 9.76
N LYS A 26 1.84 3.32 11.01
CA LYS A 26 3.18 3.19 11.61
C LYS A 26 3.73 1.77 11.52
N PHE A 27 2.88 0.77 11.72
CA PHE A 27 3.26 -0.64 11.70
C PHE A 27 3.70 -1.13 10.31
N CYS A 28 3.33 -0.44 9.22
CA CYS A 28 3.80 -0.78 7.87
C CYS A 28 5.34 -0.75 7.78
N THR A 29 6.01 0.06 8.60
CA THR A 29 7.47 0.12 8.62
C THR A 29 8.13 -1.21 8.99
N LEU A 30 7.47 -2.06 9.78
CA LEU A 30 7.93 -3.41 10.12
C LEU A 30 8.06 -4.26 8.86
N TYR A 31 7.00 -4.28 8.04
CA TYR A 31 6.99 -4.98 6.76
C TYR A 31 8.08 -4.49 5.81
N PHE A 32 8.24 -3.16 5.65
CA PHE A 32 9.24 -2.61 4.73
C PHE A 32 10.67 -2.87 5.18
N ARG A 33 10.94 -2.89 6.50
CA ARG A 33 12.22 -3.35 7.05
C ARG A 33 12.45 -4.83 6.77
N ALA A 34 11.41 -5.66 6.93
CA ALA A 34 11.53 -7.09 6.72
C ALA A 34 11.80 -7.47 5.26
N ILE A 35 11.23 -6.76 4.27
CA ILE A 35 11.46 -7.05 2.84
C ILE A 35 12.71 -6.36 2.26
N GLU A 36 13.30 -5.41 2.98
CA GLU A 36 14.48 -4.62 2.60
C GLU A 36 15.57 -5.47 1.93
N PRO A 37 16.04 -6.59 2.53
CA PRO A 37 17.21 -7.30 2.02
C PRO A 37 16.94 -8.11 0.74
N ARG A 38 15.67 -8.36 0.42
CA ARG A 38 15.24 -9.22 -0.70
C ARG A 38 14.45 -8.48 -1.77
N THR A 39 14.29 -7.16 -1.65
CA THR A 39 13.52 -6.36 -2.61
C THR A 39 14.23 -5.06 -2.99
N SER A 40 14.18 -4.74 -4.28
CA SER A 40 14.74 -3.49 -4.79
C SER A 40 14.04 -2.27 -4.17
N SER A 41 14.75 -1.14 -4.08
CA SER A 41 14.20 0.13 -3.63
C SER A 41 12.99 0.57 -4.46
N ARG A 42 13.02 0.32 -5.79
CA ARG A 42 11.90 0.57 -6.70
C ARG A 42 10.66 -0.28 -6.38
N THR A 43 10.85 -1.56 -6.05
CA THR A 43 9.77 -2.46 -5.62
C THR A 43 9.14 -1.96 -4.32
N ARG A 44 9.96 -1.59 -3.33
CA ARG A 44 9.49 -1.04 -2.05
C ARG A 44 8.71 0.26 -2.25
N ILE A 45 9.18 1.16 -3.10
CA ILE A 45 8.47 2.40 -3.42
C ILE A 45 7.12 2.10 -4.09
N ALA A 46 7.06 1.12 -5.00
CA ALA A 46 5.80 0.71 -5.63
C ALA A 46 4.82 0.15 -4.58
N TYR A 47 5.28 -0.77 -3.74
CA TYR A 47 4.46 -1.37 -2.67
C TYR A 47 3.99 -0.31 -1.66
N ALA A 48 4.80 0.68 -1.31
CA ALA A 48 4.38 1.76 -0.40
C ALA A 48 3.24 2.59 -1.00
N ARG A 49 3.26 2.85 -2.32
CA ARG A 49 2.13 3.52 -3.00
C ARG A 49 0.89 2.64 -3.08
N ASP A 50 1.08 1.36 -3.37
CA ASP A 50 -0.02 0.41 -3.50
C ASP A 50 -0.73 0.22 -2.13
N LEU A 51 0.03 0.08 -1.04
CA LEU A 51 -0.51 0.05 0.33
C LEU A 51 -1.17 1.37 0.74
N LYS A 52 -0.65 2.52 0.31
CA LYS A 52 -1.31 3.81 0.58
C LYS A 52 -2.72 3.83 -0.03
N ILE A 53 -2.87 3.35 -1.26
CA ILE A 53 -4.16 3.27 -1.93
C ILE A 53 -5.08 2.28 -1.20
N PHE A 54 -4.55 1.16 -0.70
CA PHE A 54 -5.31 0.20 0.09
C PHE A 54 -5.86 0.80 1.38
N PHE A 55 -5.04 1.43 2.22
CA PHE A 55 -5.53 2.05 3.45
C PHE A 55 -6.45 3.24 3.18
N GLN A 56 -6.25 3.98 2.09
CA GLN A 56 -7.16 5.04 1.69
C GLN A 56 -8.54 4.50 1.33
N PHE A 57 -8.59 3.41 0.54
CA PHE A 57 -9.82 2.70 0.23
C PHE A 57 -10.56 2.26 1.51
N LEU A 58 -9.85 1.74 2.51
CA LEU A 58 -10.47 1.35 3.77
C LEU A 58 -11.13 2.54 4.48
N ILE A 59 -10.48 3.70 4.52
CA ILE A 59 -11.06 4.92 5.12
C ILE A 59 -12.30 5.39 4.35
N ASP A 60 -12.23 5.36 3.02
CA ASP A 60 -13.22 5.99 2.15
C ASP A 60 -14.48 5.11 1.99
N GLU A 61 -14.32 3.79 1.85
CA GLU A 61 -15.39 2.88 1.45
C GLU A 61 -15.91 1.99 2.58
N LYS A 62 -15.11 1.71 3.62
CA LYS A 62 -15.49 0.78 4.68
C LYS A 62 -15.98 1.55 5.91
N SER A 63 -17.25 1.33 6.27
CA SER A 63 -17.91 2.00 7.41
C SER A 63 -17.15 1.84 8.73
N ASP A 64 -16.49 0.70 8.91
CA ASP A 64 -15.71 0.33 10.09
C ASP A 64 -14.51 1.23 10.36
N PHE A 65 -14.03 1.93 9.34
CA PHE A 65 -12.88 2.85 9.41
C PHE A 65 -13.29 4.29 9.11
N LYS A 66 -14.60 4.60 9.13
CA LYS A 66 -15.07 5.96 8.90
C LYS A 66 -14.50 6.91 9.95
N GLY A 67 -13.81 7.95 9.49
CA GLY A 67 -13.15 8.93 10.36
C GLY A 67 -11.75 8.53 10.81
N TYR A 68 -11.24 7.36 10.41
CA TYR A 68 -9.84 7.01 10.60
C TYR A 68 -8.96 7.94 9.76
N THR A 69 -7.80 8.23 10.31
CA THR A 69 -6.64 8.74 9.59
C THR A 69 -5.66 7.60 9.31
N MET A 70 -4.71 7.84 8.41
CA MET A 70 -3.63 6.88 8.12
C MET A 70 -2.85 6.44 9.36
N GLN A 71 -2.85 7.22 10.45
CA GLN A 71 -2.10 6.92 11.66
C GLN A 71 -2.91 6.13 12.70
N ASP A 72 -4.22 5.99 12.51
CA ASP A 72 -5.11 5.34 13.47
C ASP A 72 -5.10 3.81 13.31
N PHE A 73 -4.85 3.31 12.09
CA PHE A 73 -4.76 1.88 11.82
C PHE A 73 -3.73 1.17 12.70
N GLN A 74 -4.16 0.07 13.30
CA GLN A 74 -3.34 -0.88 14.06
C GLN A 74 -3.18 -2.20 13.30
N VAL A 75 -2.25 -3.03 13.74
CA VAL A 75 -2.03 -4.36 13.12
C VAL A 75 -3.29 -5.23 13.26
N SER A 76 -3.99 -5.14 14.40
CA SER A 76 -5.23 -5.87 14.66
C SER A 76 -6.37 -5.52 13.71
N ASP A 77 -6.33 -4.36 13.04
CA ASP A 77 -7.33 -4.02 12.02
C ASP A 77 -7.23 -4.92 10.79
N LEU A 78 -6.08 -5.54 10.55
CA LEU A 78 -5.92 -6.49 9.46
C LEU A 78 -6.71 -7.79 9.67
N ASP A 79 -6.87 -8.25 10.92
CA ASP A 79 -7.67 -9.44 11.26
C ASP A 79 -9.17 -9.18 11.19
N ARG A 80 -9.59 -7.93 11.19
CA ARG A 80 -11.00 -7.55 11.00
C ARG A 80 -11.45 -7.66 9.55
N LEU A 81 -10.50 -7.65 8.61
CA LEU A 81 -10.78 -7.68 7.19
C LEU A 81 -11.01 -9.09 6.69
N LYS A 82 -12.03 -9.25 5.85
CA LYS A 82 -12.38 -10.52 5.21
C LYS A 82 -11.90 -10.54 3.76
N VAL A 83 -11.90 -11.72 3.15
CA VAL A 83 -11.59 -11.88 1.72
C VAL A 83 -12.49 -10.99 0.85
N THR A 84 -13.77 -10.85 1.21
CA THR A 84 -14.73 -9.99 0.51
C THR A 84 -14.33 -8.52 0.52
N ASP A 85 -13.72 -8.03 1.62
CA ASP A 85 -13.23 -6.64 1.68
C ASP A 85 -12.05 -6.42 0.74
N LEU A 86 -11.22 -7.46 0.56
CA LEU A 86 -10.11 -7.43 -0.38
C LEU A 86 -10.60 -7.55 -1.83
N GLU A 87 -11.67 -8.30 -2.10
CA GLU A 87 -12.33 -8.36 -3.41
C GLU A 87 -12.94 -7.01 -3.79
N ASP A 88 -13.61 -6.34 -2.85
CA ASP A 88 -14.11 -4.97 -3.02
C ASP A 88 -12.97 -4.00 -3.36
N TYR A 89 -11.82 -4.14 -2.70
CA TYR A 89 -10.62 -3.37 -3.05
C TYR A 89 -10.16 -3.66 -4.49
N LEU A 90 -10.19 -4.92 -4.94
CA LEU A 90 -9.81 -5.27 -6.32
C LEU A 90 -10.74 -4.63 -7.34
N GLU A 91 -12.04 -4.54 -7.06
CA GLU A 91 -13.00 -3.83 -7.90
C GLU A 91 -12.72 -2.33 -7.89
N TYR A 92 -12.55 -1.73 -6.72
CA TYR A 92 -12.21 -0.32 -6.56
C TYR A 92 -10.94 0.08 -7.33
N VAL A 93 -9.90 -0.76 -7.34
CA VAL A 93 -8.69 -0.40 -8.09
C VAL A 93 -8.84 -0.56 -9.60
N LYS A 94 -9.87 -1.22 -10.15
CA LYS A 94 -10.10 -1.21 -11.60
C LYS A 94 -10.45 0.21 -12.06
N TYR A 95 -11.29 0.90 -11.31
CA TYR A 95 -11.70 2.27 -11.54
C TYR A 95 -11.94 3.02 -10.23
N ARG A 96 -11.19 4.11 -10.00
CA ARG A 96 -11.40 5.01 -8.86
C ARG A 96 -11.17 6.45 -9.26
N THR A 97 -11.65 7.36 -8.43
CA THR A 97 -11.28 8.77 -8.49
C THR A 97 -10.13 9.06 -7.53
N ASP A 98 -9.12 9.79 -8.01
CA ASP A 98 -8.01 10.30 -7.21
C ASP A 98 -8.24 11.79 -6.97
N VAL A 99 -8.45 12.16 -5.71
CA VAL A 99 -8.63 13.57 -5.32
C VAL A 99 -7.29 14.10 -4.81
N SER A 100 -6.77 15.09 -5.52
CA SER A 100 -5.52 15.77 -5.18
C SER A 100 -5.74 17.27 -5.07
N THR A 101 -4.83 17.97 -4.42
CA THR A 101 -4.90 19.44 -4.31
C THR A 101 -3.83 20.05 -5.21
N ASP A 102 -4.22 21.05 -6.01
CA ASP A 102 -3.29 21.79 -6.85
C ASP A 102 -2.41 22.75 -6.03
N LYS A 103 -1.51 23.47 -6.71
CA LYS A 103 -0.62 24.45 -6.06
C LYS A 103 -1.38 25.62 -5.41
N ASN A 104 -2.64 25.82 -5.79
CA ASN A 104 -3.49 26.93 -5.40
C ASN A 104 -4.53 26.53 -4.34
N GLY A 105 -4.51 25.28 -3.87
CA GLY A 105 -5.46 24.78 -2.87
C GLY A 105 -6.76 24.19 -3.44
N ASN A 106 -6.92 24.15 -4.77
CA ASN A 106 -8.14 23.61 -5.39
C ASN A 106 -8.11 22.10 -5.43
N LYS A 107 -9.25 21.46 -5.15
CA LYS A 107 -9.42 20.02 -5.32
C LYS A 107 -9.52 19.67 -6.80
N ILE A 108 -8.62 18.82 -7.27
CA ILE A 108 -8.63 18.19 -8.58
C ILE A 108 -9.05 16.74 -8.39
N THR A 109 -10.15 16.36 -9.03
CA THR A 109 -10.57 14.96 -9.14
C THR A 109 -10.10 14.41 -10.48
N LYS A 110 -9.40 13.28 -10.45
CA LYS A 110 -8.94 12.58 -11.65
C LYS A 110 -9.45 11.15 -11.66
N GLU A 111 -10.05 10.73 -12.77
CA GLU A 111 -10.39 9.33 -12.99
C GLU A 111 -9.13 8.51 -13.24
N VAL A 112 -9.04 7.35 -12.59
CA VAL A 112 -7.90 6.44 -12.72
C VAL A 112 -8.39 5.04 -13.06
N VAL A 113 -8.08 4.62 -14.29
CA VAL A 113 -8.23 3.24 -14.75
C VAL A 113 -6.87 2.54 -14.63
N ASN A 114 -6.79 1.43 -13.89
CA ASN A 114 -5.56 0.66 -13.78
C ASN A 114 -5.48 -0.44 -14.83
N SER A 115 -4.31 -0.60 -15.46
CA SER A 115 -4.03 -1.73 -16.33
C SER A 115 -3.95 -3.04 -15.53
N ARG A 116 -4.21 -4.19 -16.19
CA ARG A 116 -4.08 -5.52 -15.56
C ARG A 116 -2.73 -5.73 -14.84
N PRO A 117 -1.56 -5.37 -15.40
CA PRO A 117 -0.29 -5.48 -14.68
C PRO A 117 -0.23 -4.62 -13.41
N SER A 118 -0.87 -3.45 -13.42
CA SER A 118 -0.92 -2.55 -12.26
C SER A 118 -1.78 -3.15 -11.14
N ILE A 119 -2.91 -3.76 -11.49
CA ILE A 119 -3.77 -4.48 -10.56
C ILE A 119 -3.02 -5.69 -9.97
N LYS A 120 -2.38 -6.52 -10.81
CA LYS A 120 -1.57 -7.66 -10.35
C LYS A 120 -0.50 -7.26 -9.34
N ARG A 121 0.21 -6.15 -9.57
CA ARG A 121 1.21 -5.63 -8.61
C ARG A 121 0.59 -5.20 -7.28
N LYS A 122 -0.57 -4.54 -7.32
CA LYS A 122 -1.31 -4.16 -6.11
C LYS A 122 -1.70 -5.39 -5.29
N VAL A 123 -2.25 -6.41 -5.93
CA VAL A 123 -2.59 -7.68 -5.28
C VAL A 123 -1.36 -8.33 -4.67
N ALA A 124 -0.25 -8.39 -5.43
CA ALA A 124 1.01 -8.93 -4.94
C ALA A 124 1.50 -8.20 -3.69
N SER A 125 1.39 -6.86 -3.67
CA SER A 125 1.81 -6.05 -2.52
C SER A 125 1.00 -6.36 -1.25
N ILE A 126 -0.32 -6.55 -1.38
CA ILE A 126 -1.21 -6.91 -0.27
C ILE A 126 -0.91 -8.32 0.22
N ARG A 127 -0.75 -9.29 -0.68
CA ARG A 127 -0.41 -10.67 -0.31
C ARG A 127 0.90 -10.76 0.46
N THR A 128 1.96 -10.12 -0.02
CA THR A 128 3.24 -10.14 0.69
C THR A 128 3.18 -9.39 2.02
N PHE A 129 2.32 -8.37 2.12
CA PHE A 129 2.08 -7.62 3.34
C PHE A 129 1.39 -8.48 4.40
N TYR A 130 0.24 -9.08 4.09
CA TYR A 130 -0.46 -9.99 5.00
C TYR A 130 0.38 -11.20 5.36
N LYS A 131 1.04 -11.82 4.37
CA LYS A 131 1.92 -12.97 4.61
C LYS A 131 3.03 -12.67 5.62
N TYR A 132 3.56 -11.45 5.62
CA TYR A 132 4.56 -11.03 6.60
C TYR A 132 3.97 -11.01 8.02
N PHE A 133 2.86 -10.30 8.24
CA PHE A 133 2.25 -10.19 9.56
C PHE A 133 1.74 -11.54 10.08
N TYR A 134 1.20 -12.38 9.18
CA TYR A 134 0.71 -13.71 9.54
C TYR A 134 1.86 -14.63 9.96
N ARG A 135 2.96 -14.66 9.18
CA ARG A 135 4.13 -15.48 9.51
C ARG A 135 4.79 -15.06 10.81
N ASP A 136 4.83 -13.75 11.09
CA ASP A 136 5.40 -13.21 12.32
C ASP A 136 4.39 -13.27 13.49
N GLN A 137 3.24 -13.94 13.32
CA GLN A 137 2.19 -14.15 14.34
C GLN A 137 1.63 -12.84 14.93
N LEU A 138 1.65 -11.78 14.14
CA LEU A 138 1.08 -10.48 14.52
C LEU A 138 -0.39 -10.34 14.12
N ILE A 139 -0.87 -11.23 13.25
CA ILE A 139 -2.27 -11.41 12.88
C ILE A 139 -2.60 -12.91 12.87
N GLU A 140 -3.85 -13.26 13.12
CA GLU A 140 -4.33 -14.64 13.20
C GLU A 140 -4.80 -15.18 11.85
N THR A 141 -5.15 -14.31 10.92
CA THR A 141 -5.74 -14.67 9.63
C THR A 141 -5.00 -14.06 8.46
N ASN A 142 -5.02 -14.74 7.30
CA ASN A 142 -4.48 -14.20 6.05
C ASN A 142 -5.54 -14.27 4.93
N PRO A 143 -6.53 -13.35 4.92
CA PRO A 143 -7.54 -13.30 3.86
C PRO A 143 -6.95 -13.05 2.47
N ALA A 144 -5.75 -12.47 2.36
CA ALA A 144 -5.13 -12.16 1.07
C ALA A 144 -4.66 -13.41 0.31
N ASP A 145 -4.37 -14.51 1.01
CA ASP A 145 -4.03 -15.79 0.37
C ASP A 145 -5.24 -16.44 -0.32
N LEU A 146 -6.46 -16.06 0.07
CA LEU A 146 -7.72 -16.56 -0.52
C LEU A 146 -8.15 -15.81 -1.78
N LEU A 147 -7.52 -14.68 -2.10
CA LEU A 147 -7.85 -13.90 -3.29
C LEU A 147 -7.59 -14.69 -4.57
N GLU A 148 -8.47 -14.60 -5.56
CA GLU A 148 -8.17 -15.07 -6.92
C GLU A 148 -7.47 -13.98 -7.73
N MET A 149 -6.44 -14.36 -8.51
CA MET A 149 -5.69 -13.40 -9.33
C MET A 149 -6.41 -13.13 -10.65
N PRO A 150 -6.58 -11.85 -11.06
CA PRO A 150 -7.21 -11.48 -12.34
C PRO A 150 -6.31 -11.60 -13.59
#